data_AF-A0A344U0I7-F1
#
_entry.id   AF-A0A344U0I7-F1
#
_cell.length_a   1.000
_cell.length_b   1.000
_cell.length_c   1.000
_cell.angle_alpha   90.00
_cell.angle_beta   90.00
_cell.angle_gamma   90.00
#
_symmetry.space_group_name_H-M   'P 1'
#
loop_
_entity.id
_entity.type
_entity.pdbx_description
1 polymer ?
#
loop_
_entity_poly.entity_id
_entity_poly.type
_entity_poly.pdbx_seq_one_letter_code
_entity_poly.pdbx_strand_id
1 'polypeptide(L)'
;MDGLPPPAPVVRFFRRPLGAMPADVHRAGLGLRELYEPRADPARREEFGDRYGKLSRTPSFLVLVLGHPIVHNPPLAPTRVTS
;
A
#
# COMPACT_ATOMS: atom_id res chain seq x y z
N MET A 1 -10.78 -18.90 28.56
CA MET A 1 -9.82 -18.74 27.45
C MET A 1 -10.09 -17.38 26.85
N ASP A 2 -9.65 -16.35 27.57
CA ASP A 2 -9.96 -14.96 27.23
C ASP A 2 -8.94 -14.48 26.22
N GLY A 3 -9.25 -14.69 24.94
CA GLY A 3 -8.48 -14.12 23.84
C GLY A 3 -8.61 -12.61 23.86
N LEU A 4 -7.53 -11.91 24.22
CA LEU A 4 -7.45 -10.47 24.03
C LEU A 4 -7.82 -10.13 22.57
N PRO A 5 -8.65 -9.09 22.33
CA PRO A 5 -8.97 -8.68 20.98
C PRO A 5 -7.68 -8.32 20.22
N PRO A 6 -7.60 -8.59 18.91
CA PRO A 6 -6.44 -8.22 18.11
C PRO A 6 -6.17 -6.71 18.23
N PRO A 7 -4.90 -6.28 18.25
CA PRO A 7 -4.56 -4.88 18.47
C PRO A 7 -5.22 -4.00 17.39
N ALA A 8 -5.87 -2.93 17.83
CA ALA A 8 -6.51 -1.99 16.93
C ALA A 8 -5.48 -1.37 15.95
N PRO A 9 -5.80 -1.24 14.65
CA PRO A 9 -4.87 -0.70 13.67
C PRO A 9 -4.55 0.78 13.96
N VAL A 10 -3.28 1.08 14.17
CA VAL A 10 -2.80 2.45 14.42
C VAL A 10 -2.69 3.23 13.10
N VAL A 11 -3.69 4.02 12.78
CA VAL A 11 -3.68 4.90 11.60
C VAL A 11 -2.85 6.16 11.87
N ARG A 12 -1.78 6.38 11.10
CA ARG A 12 -0.96 7.60 11.16
C ARG A 12 -1.06 8.38 9.84
N PHE A 13 -1.60 9.59 9.91
CA PHE A 13 -1.73 10.47 8.74
C PHE A 13 -0.44 11.25 8.48
N PHE A 14 0.33 10.85 7.45
CA PHE A 14 1.54 11.55 7.05
C PHE A 14 1.24 12.61 5.98
N ARG A 15 1.36 13.89 6.34
CA ARG A 15 1.30 15.01 5.38
C ARG A 15 2.67 15.24 4.73
N ARG A 16 2.99 14.44 3.71
CA ARG A 16 4.17 14.66 2.85
C ARG A 16 3.79 14.50 1.37
N PRO A 17 4.63 14.97 0.42
CA PRO A 17 4.42 14.67 -0.99
C PRO A 17 4.43 13.17 -1.24
N LEU A 18 3.51 12.68 -2.07
CA LEU A 18 3.40 11.25 -2.39
C LEU A 18 4.71 10.68 -2.92
N GLY A 19 5.41 11.40 -3.81
CA GLY A 19 6.71 10.98 -4.36
C GLY A 19 7.81 10.78 -3.31
N ALA A 20 7.67 11.40 -2.12
CA ALA A 20 8.60 11.19 -1.01
C ALA A 20 8.26 9.96 -0.16
N MET A 21 7.07 9.36 -0.28
CA MET A 21 6.67 8.21 0.55
C MET A 21 7.36 6.89 0.15
N PRO A 22 7.45 6.51 -1.15
CA PRO A 22 8.19 5.30 -1.56
C PRO A 22 9.67 5.31 -1.15
N ALA A 23 10.32 6.47 -1.22
CA ALA A 23 11.71 6.61 -0.80
C ALA A 23 11.92 6.31 0.70
N ASP A 24 10.97 6.70 1.56
CA ASP A 24 11.00 6.40 2.99
C ASP A 24 10.66 4.94 3.29
N VAL A 25 9.72 4.34 2.55
CA VAL A 25 9.41 2.90 2.62
C VAL A 25 10.66 2.07 2.32
N HIS A 26 11.37 2.40 1.23
CA HIS A 26 12.61 1.72 0.86
C HIS A 26 13.74 1.97 1.88
N ARG A 27 13.86 3.20 2.41
CA ARG A 27 14.85 3.50 3.48
C ARG A 27 14.57 2.73 4.77
N ALA A 28 13.30 2.42 5.06
CA ALA A 28 12.90 1.56 6.17
C ALA A 28 13.11 0.05 5.90
N GLY A 29 13.70 -0.33 4.77
CA GLY A 29 13.96 -1.73 4.41
C GLY A 29 12.71 -2.50 3.98
N LEU A 30 11.63 -1.81 3.60
CA LEU A 30 10.38 -2.40 3.12
C LEU A 30 10.25 -2.24 1.61
N GLY A 31 9.53 -3.16 0.96
CA GLY A 31 9.11 -3.04 -0.44
C GLY A 31 7.68 -2.50 -0.53
N LEU A 32 7.46 -1.48 -1.36
CA LEU A 32 6.12 -1.08 -1.78
C LEU A 32 5.59 -2.14 -2.77
N ARG A 33 4.49 -2.81 -2.43
CA ARG A 33 3.87 -3.85 -3.28
C ARG A 33 2.76 -3.27 -4.14
N GLU A 34 1.89 -2.48 -3.54
CA GLU A 34 0.78 -1.82 -4.22
C GLU A 34 0.60 -0.40 -3.70
N LEU A 35 0.14 0.48 -4.59
CA LEU A 35 -0.28 1.84 -4.27
C LEU A 35 -1.62 2.08 -5.00
N TYR A 36 -2.69 2.28 -4.23
CA TYR A 36 -4.01 2.52 -4.81
C TYR A 36 -4.81 3.58 -4.06
N GLU A 37 -5.71 4.23 -4.78
CA GLU A 37 -6.73 5.13 -4.24
C GLU A 37 -8.03 4.33 -4.11
N PRO A 38 -8.53 4.06 -2.89
CA PRO A 38 -9.77 3.31 -2.74
C PRO A 38 -10.96 4.11 -3.25
N ARG A 39 -11.72 3.53 -4.19
CA ARG A 39 -12.94 4.12 -4.75
C ARG A 39 -14.16 3.61 -3.98
N ALA A 40 -15.18 4.47 -3.84
CA ALA A 40 -16.47 4.04 -3.31
C ALA A 40 -17.09 2.99 -4.24
N ASP A 41 -17.55 1.89 -3.65
CA ASP A 41 -18.21 0.79 -4.37
C ASP A 41 -19.56 1.24 -4.96
N PRO A 42 -19.77 1.14 -6.29
CA PRO A 42 -21.03 1.47 -6.93
C PRO A 42 -22.24 0.73 -6.38
N ALA A 43 -22.08 -0.52 -5.91
CA ALA A 43 -23.16 -1.31 -5.32
C ALA A 43 -23.67 -0.71 -3.99
N ARG A 44 -22.84 0.10 -3.32
CA ARG A 44 -23.14 0.72 -2.01
C ARG A 44 -23.57 2.18 -2.13
N ARG A 45 -23.90 2.66 -3.34
CA ARG A 45 -24.26 4.05 -3.61
C ARG A 45 -25.32 4.60 -2.66
N GLU A 46 -26.37 3.83 -2.40
CA GLU A 46 -27.52 4.23 -1.58
C GLU A 46 -27.11 4.56 -0.14
N GLU A 47 -26.13 3.84 0.43
CA GLU A 47 -25.62 4.09 1.79
C GLU A 47 -24.94 5.45 1.95
N PHE A 48 -24.37 5.98 0.85
CA PHE A 48 -23.66 7.26 0.85
C PHE A 48 -24.54 8.44 0.44
N GLY A 49 -25.64 8.20 -0.28
CA GLY A 49 -26.54 9.24 -0.79
C GLY A 49 -25.78 10.32 -1.58
N ASP A 50 -26.11 11.58 -1.32
CA ASP A 50 -25.48 12.74 -1.97
C ASP A 50 -23.95 12.79 -1.83
N ARG A 51 -23.38 12.15 -0.79
CA ARG A 51 -21.93 12.10 -0.56
C ARG A 51 -21.22 11.18 -1.55
N TYR A 52 -21.92 10.23 -2.17
CA TYR A 52 -21.35 9.27 -3.12
C TYR A 52 -20.59 9.99 -4.25
N GLY A 53 -21.23 10.98 -4.89
CA GLY A 53 -20.64 11.71 -6.02
C GLY A 53 -19.33 12.44 -5.68
N LYS A 54 -19.20 12.92 -4.43
CA LYS A 54 -17.96 13.52 -3.92
C LYS A 54 -16.91 12.45 -3.64
N LEU A 55 -17.28 11.38 -2.93
CA LEU A 55 -16.37 10.29 -2.55
C LEU A 55 -15.80 9.53 -3.76
N SER A 56 -16.59 9.32 -4.82
CA SER A 56 -16.10 8.65 -6.04
C SER A 56 -15.12 9.50 -6.86
N ARG A 57 -15.27 10.83 -6.83
CA ARG A 57 -14.54 11.78 -7.71
C ARG A 57 -13.35 12.46 -7.04
N THR A 58 -13.30 12.55 -5.72
CA THR A 58 -12.26 13.28 -4.99
C THR A 58 -11.33 12.33 -4.22
N PRO A 59 -10.06 12.21 -4.64
CA PRO A 59 -9.05 11.45 -3.91
C PRO A 59 -8.95 11.95 -2.46
N SER A 60 -9.33 11.08 -1.54
CA SER A 60 -9.41 11.41 -0.10
C SER A 60 -8.34 10.70 0.71
N PHE A 61 -7.83 9.56 0.22
CA PHE A 61 -6.78 8.75 0.85
C PHE A 61 -6.07 7.87 -0.19
N LEU A 62 -4.81 7.53 0.09
CA LEU A 62 -4.00 6.60 -0.68
C LEU A 62 -3.54 5.48 0.26
N VAL A 63 -3.64 4.24 -0.20
CA VAL A 63 -3.22 3.05 0.54
C VAL A 63 -1.92 2.53 -0.07
N LEU A 64 -0.91 2.36 0.79
CA LEU A 64 0.37 1.75 0.46
C LEU A 64 0.40 0.36 1.08
N VAL A 65 0.40 -0.68 0.26
CA VAL A 65 0.60 -2.06 0.72
C VAL A 65 2.09 -2.33 0.79
N LEU A 66 2.59 -2.55 2.00
CA LEU A 66 4.00 -2.78 2.27
C LEU A 66 4.25 -4.27 2.54
N GLY A 67 5.42 -4.76 2.15
CA GLY A 67 5.89 -6.08 2.51
C GLY A 67 7.41 -6.12 2.64
N HIS A 68 7.96 -7.31 2.87
CA HIS A 68 9.41 -7.49 2.72
C HIS A 68 9.86 -7.13 1.29
N PRO A 69 11.07 -6.59 1.12
CA PRO A 69 11.59 -6.24 -0.19
C PRO A 69 11.63 -7.49 -1.07
N ILE A 70 11.25 -7.35 -2.34
CA ILE A 70 11.48 -8.42 -3.32
C ILE A 70 12.98 -8.47 -3.55
N VAL A 71 13.65 -9.46 -2.96
CA VAL A 71 14.95 -9.87 -3.45
C VAL A 71 14.68 -10.47 -4.84
N HIS A 72 14.85 -9.66 -5.88
CA HIS A 72 15.04 -10.22 -7.21
C HIS A 72 16.23 -11.15 -7.11
N ASN A 73 16.00 -12.45 -7.37
CA ASN A 73 17.07 -13.44 -7.37
C ASN A 73 18.16 -12.90 -8.31
N PRO A 74 19.42 -12.72 -7.85
CA PRO A 74 20.45 -12.15 -8.70
C PRO A 74 20.55 -13.00 -9.98
N PRO A 75 20.78 -12.39 -11.16
CA PRO A 75 20.98 -13.15 -12.37
C PRO A 75 22.10 -14.17 -12.13
N LEU A 76 21.83 -15.43 -12.47
CA LEU A 76 22.83 -16.49 -12.34
C LEU A 76 24.12 -16.01 -13.00
N ALA A 77 25.19 -15.93 -12.21
CA ALA A 77 26.47 -15.48 -12.72
C ALA A 77 26.85 -16.34 -13.93
N PRO A 78 27.31 -15.75 -15.05
CA PRO A 78 27.55 -16.50 -16.28
C PRO A 78 28.56 -17.60 -15.98
N THR A 79 28.11 -18.86 -16.09
CA THR A 79 28.94 -20.04 -15.91
C THR A 79 30.12 -19.94 -16.86
N ARG A 80 31.32 -19.69 -16.33
CA ARG A 80 32.55 -19.77 -17.12
C ARG A 80 32.74 -21.22 -17.52
N VAL A 81 32.34 -21.54 -18.74
CA VAL A 81 32.77 -22.77 -19.41
C VAL A 81 34.26 -22.64 -19.67
N THR A 82 35.07 -23.27 -18.82
CA THR A 82 36.48 -23.52 -19.11
C THR A 82 36.57 -24.71 -20.05
N SER A 83 37.14 -24.50 -21.23
CA SER A 83 37.55 -25.58 -22.15
C SER A 83 38.77 -26.34 -21.63
#